data_AF-F7ZMK7-F1
#
_entry.id   AF-F7ZMK7-F1
#
_cell.length_a   1.000
_cell.length_b   1.000
_cell.length_c   1.000
_cell.angle_alpha   90.00
_cell.angle_beta   90.00
_cell.angle_gamma   90.00
#
_symmetry.space_group_name_H-M   'P 1'
#
loop_
_entity.id
_entity.type
_entity.pdbx_description
1 polymer ?
#
loop_
_entity_poly.entity_id
_entity_poly.type
_entity_poly.pdbx_seq_one_letter_code
_entity_poly.pdbx_strand_id
1 'polypeptide(L)'
;MRLHRPVSICTDKAPTYRKVIREINHDYDPHFNSVTHIGRKYLNNRIESEHAALKRLLGYRQIFRSLRSAQATLAGIETKRTLKRDHIHNKQPRVKGEIAFMHQLFQEAA
;
A
#
# COMPACT_ATOMS: atom_id res chain seq x y z
N MET A 1 -1.67 0.94 -10.93
CA MET A 1 -0.96 0.20 -9.86
C MET A 1 0.02 -0.81 -10.46
N ARG A 2 1.25 -0.89 -9.96
CA ARG A 2 2.15 -2.02 -10.29
C ARG A 2 1.53 -3.30 -9.72
N LEU A 3 1.18 -4.27 -10.55
CA LEU A 3 1.05 -5.66 -10.10
C LEU A 3 2.46 -6.24 -9.95
N HIS A 4 3.17 -5.86 -8.88
CA HIS A 4 4.39 -6.53 -8.50
C HIS A 4 4.03 -7.73 -7.63
N ARG A 5 4.47 -8.93 -8.03
CA ARG A 5 4.29 -10.16 -7.26
C ARG A 5 5.43 -10.26 -6.23
N PRO A 6 5.15 -10.20 -4.93
CA PRO A 6 6.19 -10.26 -3.91
C PRO A 6 6.73 -11.69 -3.78
N VAL A 7 8.04 -11.84 -3.61
CA VAL A 7 8.68 -13.14 -3.31
C VAL A 7 8.46 -13.56 -1.86
N SER A 8 8.29 -12.58 -0.96
CA SER A 8 8.08 -12.79 0.47
C SER A 8 7.11 -11.78 1.06
N ILE A 9 6.31 -12.23 2.02
CA ILE A 9 5.40 -11.37 2.81
C ILE A 9 5.80 -11.49 4.29
N CYS A 10 6.06 -10.34 4.92
CA CYS A 10 6.30 -10.25 6.35
C CYS A 10 5.04 -9.80 7.08
N THR A 11 4.64 -10.54 8.11
CA THR A 11 3.50 -10.18 8.98
C THR A 11 3.85 -10.41 10.44
N ASP A 12 2.94 -10.07 11.34
CA ASP A 12 2.97 -10.59 12.71
C ASP A 12 2.75 -12.12 12.73
N LYS A 13 2.73 -12.71 13.93
CA LYS A 13 2.60 -14.16 14.13
C LYS A 13 1.15 -14.65 14.24
N ALA A 14 0.16 -13.91 13.75
CA ALA A 14 -1.22 -14.38 13.79
C ALA A 14 -1.38 -15.68 12.98
N PRO A 15 -2.13 -16.68 13.51
CA PRO A 15 -2.23 -18.00 12.90
C PRO A 15 -2.95 -18.00 11.55
N THR A 16 -3.77 -16.98 11.28
CA THR A 16 -4.57 -16.84 10.07
C THR A 16 -3.72 -16.63 8.80
N TYR A 17 -2.59 -15.91 8.90
CA TYR A 17 -1.77 -15.55 7.74
C TYR A 17 -1.23 -16.75 6.98
N ARG A 18 -0.85 -17.83 7.69
CA ARG A 18 -0.30 -19.03 7.05
C ARG A 18 -1.32 -19.70 6.13
N LYS A 19 -2.60 -19.69 6.51
CA LYS A 19 -3.70 -20.23 5.68
C LYS A 19 -3.94 -19.33 4.48
N VAL A 20 -4.11 -18.02 4.69
CA VAL A 20 -4.37 -17.04 3.62
C VAL A 20 -3.25 -17.03 2.58
N ILE A 21 -1.97 -17.05 3.00
CA ILE A 21 -0.83 -17.06 2.07
C ILE A 21 -0.79 -18.36 1.26
N ARG A 22 -1.20 -19.50 1.84
CA ARG A 22 -1.30 -20.77 1.09
C ARG A 22 -2.40 -20.74 0.05
N GLU A 23 -3.56 -20.20 0.40
CA GLU A 23 -4.69 -20.02 -0.54
C GLU A 23 -4.28 -19.09 -1.69
N ILE A 24 -3.65 -17.95 -1.38
CA ILE A 24 -3.09 -17.04 -2.40
C ILE A 24 -2.07 -17.76 -3.29
N ASN A 25 -1.19 -18.60 -2.73
CA ASN A 25 -0.24 -19.35 -3.57
C ASN A 25 -0.92 -20.38 -4.47
N HIS A 26 -2.01 -20.99 -4.01
CA HIS A 26 -2.76 -22.01 -4.75
C HIS A 26 -3.55 -21.40 -5.92
N ASP A 27 -4.20 -20.26 -5.70
CA ASP A 27 -5.08 -19.62 -6.69
C ASP A 27 -4.31 -19.01 -7.88
N TYR A 28 -3.00 -18.75 -7.73
CA TYR A 28 -2.25 -17.94 -8.70
C TYR A 28 -1.50 -18.72 -9.79
N ASP A 29 -0.68 -19.74 -9.47
CA ASP A 29 0.10 -20.49 -10.48
C ASP A 29 0.78 -21.76 -9.89
N PRO A 30 0.60 -22.96 -10.49
CA PRO A 30 1.35 -24.16 -10.09
C PRO A 30 2.86 -24.11 -10.36
N HIS A 31 3.35 -23.18 -11.19
CA HIS A 31 4.77 -23.07 -11.58
C HIS A 31 5.55 -21.99 -10.81
N PHE A 32 4.91 -21.27 -9.88
CA PHE A 32 5.57 -20.23 -9.10
C PHE A 32 6.08 -20.78 -7.76
N ASN A 33 7.32 -20.42 -7.41
CA ASN A 33 7.86 -20.66 -6.08
C ASN A 33 7.00 -19.89 -5.07
N SER A 34 6.22 -20.62 -4.28
CA SER A 34 5.26 -20.08 -3.29
C SER A 34 5.81 -18.87 -2.54
N VAL A 35 5.01 -17.80 -2.42
CA VAL A 35 5.33 -16.63 -1.60
C VAL A 35 5.75 -17.08 -0.21
N THR A 36 6.96 -16.68 0.21
CA THR A 36 7.52 -17.07 1.51
C THR A 36 6.92 -16.21 2.63
N HIS A 37 6.32 -16.84 3.63
CA HIS A 37 5.82 -16.16 4.82
C HIS A 37 6.93 -15.94 5.85
N ILE A 38 7.10 -14.68 6.28
CA ILE A 38 8.08 -14.28 7.28
C ILE A 38 7.35 -13.74 8.52
N GLY A 39 7.48 -14.44 9.64
CA GLY A 39 6.87 -14.06 10.94
C GLY A 39 7.88 -13.53 11.97
N ARG A 40 8.96 -12.86 11.54
CA ARG A 40 10.01 -12.36 12.44
C ARG A 40 9.65 -10.94 12.92
N LYS A 41 9.53 -10.76 14.25
CA LYS A 41 9.11 -9.49 14.87
C LYS A 41 9.89 -8.27 14.37
N TYR A 42 11.22 -8.37 14.30
CA TYR A 42 12.07 -7.25 13.90
C TYR A 42 11.91 -6.86 12.42
N LEU A 43 11.44 -7.78 11.56
CA LEU A 43 11.17 -7.49 10.15
C LEU A 43 9.85 -6.74 9.95
N ASN A 44 8.96 -6.77 10.95
CA ASN A 44 7.72 -5.98 10.95
C ASN A 44 7.95 -4.51 11.34
N ASN A 45 9.16 -4.14 11.81
CA ASN A 45 9.46 -2.79 12.31
C ASN A 45 9.14 -1.67 11.30
N ARG A 46 9.30 -1.94 10.00
CA ARG A 46 8.97 -0.97 8.95
C ARG A 46 7.48 -0.65 8.91
N ILE A 47 6.63 -1.69 8.89
CA ILE A 47 5.17 -1.55 8.88
C ILE A 47 4.71 -0.85 10.16
N GLU A 48 5.24 -1.27 11.32
CA GLU A 48 4.92 -0.64 12.61
C GLU A 48 5.32 0.83 12.67
N SER A 49 6.49 1.20 12.13
CA SER A 49 6.93 2.59 12.05
C SER A 49 6.02 3.42 11.14
N GLU A 50 5.63 2.90 9.97
CA GLU A 50 4.70 3.58 9.06
C GLU A 50 3.31 3.74 9.70
N HIS A 51 2.84 2.73 10.43
CA HIS A 51 1.59 2.80 11.20
C HIS A 51 1.66 3.85 12.31
N ALA A 52 2.74 3.91 13.08
CA ALA A 52 2.92 4.92 14.12
C ALA A 52 2.94 6.34 13.54
N ALA A 53 3.63 6.55 12.41
CA ALA A 53 3.64 7.82 11.72
C ALA A 53 2.24 8.22 11.21
N LEU A 54 1.47 7.26 10.68
CA LEU A 54 0.09 7.49 10.24
C LEU A 54 -0.82 7.87 11.42
N LYS A 55 -0.77 7.12 12.53
CA LYS A 55 -1.53 7.42 13.75
C LYS A 55 -1.16 8.78 14.33
N ARG A 56 0.11 9.18 14.28
CA ARG A 56 0.56 10.50 14.75
C ARG A 56 0.03 11.62 13.85
N LEU A 57 0.02 11.42 12.53
CA LEU A 57 -0.50 12.40 11.57
C LEU A 57 -2.02 12.58 11.71
N LEU A 58 -2.75 11.47 11.88
CA LEU A 58 -4.20 11.46 12.02
C LEU A 58 -4.65 11.74 13.46
N GLY A 59 -3.75 11.78 14.43
CA GLY A 59 -4.11 11.82 15.85
C GLY A 59 -4.86 10.57 16.33
N TYR A 60 -5.05 10.48 17.65
CA TYR A 60 -5.81 9.39 18.28
C TYR A 60 -7.33 9.55 18.18
N ARG A 61 -7.82 10.68 17.68
CA ARG A 61 -9.26 10.98 17.59
C ARG A 61 -9.82 10.44 16.27
N GLN A 62 -11.05 9.98 16.29
CA GLN A 62 -11.79 9.45 15.14
C GLN A 62 -12.11 10.60 14.17
N ILE A 63 -11.13 11.08 13.40
CA ILE A 63 -11.28 12.25 12.51
C ILE A 63 -12.14 11.91 11.28
N PHE A 64 -12.26 10.63 10.93
CA PHE A 64 -13.04 10.20 9.79
C PHE A 64 -14.52 10.12 10.14
N ARG A 65 -15.32 10.95 9.46
CA ARG A 65 -16.79 10.98 9.60
C ARG A 65 -17.47 9.84 8.83
N SER A 66 -16.75 9.20 7.91
CA SER A 66 -17.22 8.05 7.13
C SER A 66 -16.04 7.25 6.55
N LEU A 67 -16.28 6.00 6.12
CA LEU A 67 -15.29 5.20 5.41
C LEU A 67 -14.80 5.89 4.13
N ARG A 68 -15.70 6.54 3.39
CA ARG A 68 -15.34 7.32 2.20
C ARG A 68 -14.33 8.42 2.54
N SER A 69 -14.57 9.18 3.61
CA SER A 69 -13.63 10.22 4.06
C SER A 69 -12.28 9.65 4.50
N ALA A 70 -12.27 8.46 5.10
CA ALA A 70 -11.04 7.77 5.49
C ALA A 70 -10.25 7.33 4.25
N GLN A 71 -10.91 6.70 3.28
CA GLN A 71 -10.29 6.26 2.03
C GLN A 71 -9.67 7.42 1.27
N ALA A 72 -10.41 8.50 1.04
CA ALA A 72 -9.91 9.69 0.36
C ALA A 72 -8.70 10.32 1.09
N THR A 73 -8.74 10.37 2.43
CA THR A 73 -7.63 10.92 3.22
C THR A 73 -6.38 10.03 3.15
N LEU A 74 -6.53 8.71 3.28
CA LEU A 74 -5.42 7.77 3.19
C LEU A 74 -4.79 7.78 1.79
N ALA A 75 -5.63 7.80 0.74
CA ALA A 75 -5.19 7.95 -0.65
C ALA A 75 -4.40 9.26 -0.85
N GLY A 76 -4.90 10.39 -0.35
CA GLY A 76 -4.19 11.67 -0.41
C GLY A 76 -2.83 11.65 0.31
N ILE A 77 -2.74 11.01 1.48
CA ILE A 77 -1.48 10.84 2.21
C ILE A 77 -0.48 10.00 1.40
N GLU A 78 -0.93 8.90 0.79
CA GLU A 78 -0.10 8.04 -0.04
C GLU A 78 0.38 8.75 -1.32
N THR A 79 -0.53 9.46 -1.99
CA THR A 79 -0.23 10.31 -3.15
C THR A 79 0.87 11.32 -2.83
N LYS A 80 0.72 12.07 -1.72
CA LYS A 80 1.74 13.03 -1.28
C LYS A 80 3.10 12.36 -1.01
N ARG A 81 3.10 11.19 -0.36
CA ARG A 81 4.33 10.43 -0.07
C ARG A 81 5.00 9.95 -1.36
N THR A 82 4.23 9.50 -2.33
CA THR A 82 4.71 9.03 -3.65
C THR A 82 5.37 10.16 -4.43
N LEU A 83 4.70 11.34 -4.48
CA LEU A 83 5.28 12.55 -5.08
C LEU A 83 6.57 12.96 -4.39
N LYS A 84 6.59 12.99 -3.05
CA LYS A 84 7.78 13.39 -2.27
C LYS A 84 8.97 12.44 -2.46
N ARG A 85 8.71 11.15 -2.67
CA ARG A 85 9.75 10.13 -2.88
C ARG A 85 10.18 10.01 -4.35
N ASP A 86 9.60 10.80 -5.25
CA ASP A 86 9.75 10.67 -6.70
C ASP A 86 9.49 9.24 -7.21
N HIS A 87 8.58 8.54 -6.56
CA HIS A 87 8.17 7.18 -6.95
C HIS A 87 7.08 7.23 -8.04
N ILE A 88 7.21 8.17 -8.98
CA ILE A 88 6.27 8.35 -10.08
C ILE A 88 6.72 7.47 -11.24
N HIS A 89 5.81 6.66 -11.76
CA HIS A 89 6.07 5.78 -12.89
C HIS A 89 5.05 6.04 -13.99
N ASN A 90 5.45 5.86 -15.26
CA ASN A 90 4.62 6.06 -16.44
C ASN A 90 4.10 7.50 -16.65
N LYS A 91 4.76 8.51 -16.06
CA LYS A 91 4.48 9.92 -16.36
C LYS A 91 4.93 10.21 -17.80
N GLN A 92 3.98 10.47 -18.68
CA GLN A 92 4.28 10.90 -20.04
C GLN A 92 4.92 12.29 -19.98
N PRO A 93 6.14 12.49 -20.55
CA PRO A 93 6.74 13.80 -20.61
C PRO A 93 5.90 14.73 -21.51
N ARG A 94 5.96 16.04 -21.25
CA ARG A 94 5.18 17.16 -21.87
C ARG A 94 3.95 17.58 -21.07
N VAL A 95 3.61 18.87 -21.18
CA VAL A 95 2.50 19.55 -20.49
C VAL A 95 1.18 18.77 -20.51
N LYS A 96 0.79 18.19 -21.65
CA LYS A 96 -0.44 17.37 -21.76
C LYS A 96 -0.39 16.10 -20.90
N GLY A 97 0.78 15.44 -20.84
CA GLY A 97 1.00 14.27 -20.01
C GLY A 97 1.01 14.60 -18.52
N GLU A 98 1.53 15.77 -18.15
CA GLU A 98 1.48 16.26 -16.76
C GLU A 98 0.05 16.60 -16.32
N ILE A 99 -0.73 17.25 -17.19
CA ILE A 99 -2.15 17.55 -16.92
C ILE A 99 -2.94 16.24 -16.74
N ALA A 100 -2.78 15.28 -17.65
CA ALA A 100 -3.45 13.98 -17.55
C ALA A 100 -3.05 13.22 -16.27
N PHE A 101 -1.77 13.25 -15.90
CA PHE A 101 -1.26 12.66 -14.67
C PHE A 101 -1.91 13.29 -13.43
N MET A 102 -2.01 14.62 -13.37
CA MET A 102 -2.65 15.31 -12.24
C MET A 102 -4.15 14.99 -12.14
N HIS A 103 -4.85 14.92 -13.28
CA HIS A 103 -6.25 14.49 -13.28
C HIS A 103 -6.42 13.07 -12.75
N GLN A 104 -5.60 12.12 -13.21
CA GLN A 104 -5.64 10.75 -12.70
C GLN A 104 -5.35 10.71 -11.19
N LEU A 105 -4.31 11.42 -10.76
CA LEU A 105 -3.83 11.40 -9.38
C LEU A 105 -4.85 11.93 -8.37
N PHE A 106 -5.71 12.88 -8.77
CA PHE A 106 -6.68 13.52 -7.89
C PHE A 106 -8.15 13.14 -8.18
N GLN A 107 -8.48 12.51 -9.31
CA GLN A 107 -9.81 11.90 -9.52
C GLN A 107 -9.96 10.59 -8.73
N GLU A 108 -8.88 9.84 -8.50
CA GLU A 108 -8.89 8.66 -7.61
C GLU A 108 -9.07 9.04 -6.12
N ALA A 109 -8.95 10.32 -5.77
CA ALA A 109 -9.04 10.84 -4.41
C ALA A 109 -10.38 11.53 -4.07
N ALA A 110 -11.30 11.65 -5.03
CA ALA A 110 -12.62 12.31 -4.88
C ALA A 110 -13.75 11.29 -4.61
#